data_AF-D2RDJ4-F1
#
_entry.id   AF-D2RDJ4-F1
#
_cell.length_a   1.000
_cell.length_b   1.000
_cell.length_c   1.000
_cell.angle_alpha   90.00
_cell.angle_beta   90.00
_cell.angle_gamma   90.00
#
_symmetry.space_group_name_H-M   'P 1'
#
loop_
_entity.id
_entity.type
_entity.pdbx_description
1 polymer ?
#
loop_
_entity_poly.entity_id
_entity_poly.type
_entity_poly.pdbx_seq_one_letter_code
_entity_poly.pdbx_strand_id
1 'polypeptide(L)' 'MAGVKVFKTSIALPPSYKEKLKMGAKKLGISQSELLRRAIDEYLAKVGLPVVLSSDSEATAEKPNPAEISP' A
#
# COMPACT_ATOMS: atom_id res chain seq x y z
N MET A 1 -18.41 7.99 -12.55
CA MET A 1 -17.32 7.12 -12.07
C MET A 1 -16.71 7.79 -10.85
N ALA A 2 -16.81 7.19 -9.66
CA ALA A 2 -16.23 7.76 -8.44
C ALA A 2 -14.71 7.49 -8.44
N GLY A 3 -13.90 8.55 -8.46
CA GLY A 3 -12.44 8.42 -8.38
C GLY A 3 -12.01 7.92 -7.01
N VAL A 4 -11.16 6.89 -6.97
CA VAL A 4 -10.61 6.35 -5.71
C VAL A 4 -9.58 7.35 -5.18
N LYS A 5 -9.87 7.94 -4.01
CA LYS A 5 -8.94 8.85 -3.33
C LYS A 5 -7.97 8.05 -2.46
N VAL A 6 -6.70 7.99 -2.86
CA VAL A 6 -5.64 7.32 -2.08
C VAL A 6 -5.19 8.25 -0.96
N PHE A 7 -5.29 7.79 0.28
CA PHE A 7 -4.80 8.51 1.46
C PHE A 7 -3.47 7.91 1.92
N LYS A 8 -2.44 8.75 2.09
CA LYS A 8 -1.17 8.35 2.68
C LYS A 8 -1.27 8.47 4.21
N THR A 9 -1.31 7.34 4.89
CA THR A 9 -1.34 7.28 6.36
C THR A 9 0.01 6.83 6.91
N SER A 10 0.49 7.49 7.96
CA SER A 10 1.67 7.07 8.71
C SER A 10 1.23 6.31 9.96
N ILE A 11 1.75 5.10 10.17
CA ILE A 11 1.48 4.29 11.35
C ILE A 11 2.79 4.18 12.16
N ALA A 12 2.75 4.62 13.41
CA ALA A 12 3.86 4.45 14.33
C ALA A 12 3.88 2.99 14.83
N LEU A 13 4.87 2.23 14.38
CA LEU A 13 5.10 0.85 14.80
C LEU A 13 6.35 0.76 15.68
N PRO A 14 6.39 -0.13 16.69
CA PRO A 14 7.60 -0.42 17.44
C PRO A 14 8.75 -0.82 16.50
N PRO A 15 10.02 -0.45 16.81
CA PRO A 15 11.17 -0.76 15.95
C PRO A 15 11.29 -2.25 15.60
N SER A 16 11.10 -3.12 16.59
CA SER A 16 11.13 -4.58 16.42
C SER A 16 10.07 -5.10 15.44
N TYR A 17 8.92 -4.42 15.36
CA TYR A 17 7.86 -4.80 14.43
C TYR A 17 8.15 -4.30 13.01
N LYS A 18 8.77 -3.12 12.86
CA LYS A 18 9.23 -2.61 11.55
C LYS A 18 10.25 -3.56 10.91
N GLU A 19 11.14 -4.15 11.69
CA GLU A 19 12.10 -5.13 11.19
C GLU A 19 11.42 -6.40 10.68
N LYS A 20 10.45 -6.94 11.44
CA LYS A 20 9.65 -8.10 11.01
C LYS A 20 8.91 -7.81 9.70
N LEU A 21 8.30 -6.63 9.58
CA LEU A 21 7.64 -6.17 8.36
C LEU A 21 8.60 -6.09 7.18
N LYS A 22 9.77 -5.48 7.37
CA LYS A 22 10.80 -5.36 6.32
C LYS A 22 11.30 -6.73 5.87
N MET A 23 11.56 -7.65 6.81
CA MET A 23 12.00 -9.02 6.50
C MET A 23 10.90 -9.83 5.78
N GLY A 24 9.67 -9.77 6.26
CA GLY A 24 8.53 -10.48 5.67
C GLY A 24 8.25 -9.99 4.24
N ALA A 25 8.23 -8.67 4.04
CA ALA A 25 8.02 -8.08 2.73
C ALA A 25 9.14 -8.48 1.76
N LYS A 26 10.41 -8.43 2.20
CA LYS A 26 11.56 -8.88 1.42
C LYS A 26 11.48 -10.35 1.04
N LYS A 27 11.10 -11.24 1.98
CA LYS A 27 10.98 -12.68 1.74
C LYS A 27 9.90 -13.02 0.69
N LEU A 28 8.83 -12.23 0.67
CA LEU A 28 7.71 -12.40 -0.25
C LEU A 28 7.87 -11.62 -1.57
N GLY A 29 8.90 -10.79 -1.71
CA GLY A 29 9.10 -9.96 -2.90
C GLY A 29 8.04 -8.88 -3.11
N ILE A 30 7.38 -8.43 -2.04
CA ILE A 30 6.30 -7.41 -2.09
C ILE A 30 6.68 -6.16 -1.29
N SER A 31 5.91 -5.07 -1.47
CA SER A 31 6.08 -3.87 -0.64
C SER A 31 5.60 -4.10 0.81
N GLN A 32 6.14 -3.34 1.77
CA GLN A 32 5.65 -3.39 3.16
C GLN A 32 4.17 -3.00 3.28
N SER A 33 3.72 -2.04 2.46
CA SER A 33 2.31 -1.63 2.41
C SER A 33 1.39 -2.73 1.89
N GLU A 34 1.84 -3.49 0.89
CA GLU A 34 1.10 -4.64 0.36
C GLU A 34 1.02 -5.76 1.40
N LEU A 35 2.11 -6.04 2.10
CA LEU A 35 2.10 -7.01 3.21
C LEU A 35 1.11 -6.60 4.31
N LEU A 36 1.07 -5.31 4.68
CA LEU A 36 0.11 -4.80 5.64
C LEU A 36 -1.34 -4.93 5.16
N ARG A 37 -1.62 -4.60 3.89
CA ARG A 37 -2.95 -4.76 3.29
C ARG A 37 -3.42 -6.21 3.40
N ARG A 38 -2.60 -7.16 2.94
CA ARG A 38 -2.92 -8.60 3.02
C ARG A 38 -3.17 -9.07 4.45
N ALA A 39 -2.36 -8.62 5.41
CA ALA A 39 -2.53 -8.99 6.81
C ALA A 39 -3.84 -8.45 7.40
N ILE A 40 -4.23 -7.23 7.04
CA ILE A 40 -5.51 -6.62 7.45
C ILE A 40 -6.67 -7.37 6.80
N ASP A 41 -6.61 -7.61 5.49
CA ASP A 41 -7.62 -8.34 4.73
C ASP A 41 -7.84 -9.74 5.31
N GLU A 42 -6.76 -10.47 5.60
CA GLU A 42 -6.83 -11.79 6.24
C GLU A 42 -7.47 -11.74 7.62
N TYR A 43 -7.13 -10.73 8.44
CA TYR A 43 -7.74 -10.54 9.76
C TYR A 43 -9.23 -10.19 9.67
N LEU A 44 -9.60 -9.26 8.78
CA LEU A 44 -10.98 -8.86 8.55
C LEU A 44 -11.85 -10.03 8.07
N ALA A 45 -11.32 -10.85 7.16
CA ALA A 45 -11.99 -12.07 6.71
C ALA A 45 -12.22 -13.05 7.88
N LYS A 46 -11.23 -13.22 8.76
CA LYS A 46 -11.36 -14.10 9.96
C LYS A 46 -12.43 -13.62 10.94
N VAL A 47 -12.62 -12.31 11.07
CA VAL A 47 -13.67 -11.75 11.96
C VAL A 47 -15.02 -11.58 11.26
N GLY A 48 -15.17 -12.05 10.02
CA GLY A 48 -16.42 -12.01 9.27
C GLY A 48 -16.79 -10.64 8.70
N LEU A 49 -15.81 -9.74 8.60
CA LEU A 49 -16.02 -8.43 7.97
C LEU A 49 -15.81 -8.52 6.45
N PRO A 50 -16.61 -7.80 5.66
CA PRO A 50 -16.46 -7.79 4.20
C PRO A 50 -15.12 -7.17 3.81
N VAL A 51 -14.32 -7.92 3.06
CA VAL A 51 -13.03 -7.47 2.51
C VAL A 51 -13.22 -7.14 1.04
N VAL A 52 -12.97 -5.88 0.67
CA VAL A 52 -12.94 -5.46 -0.73
C VAL A 52 -11.52 -5.67 -1.24
N LEU A 53 -11.28 -6.80 -1.90
CA LEU A 53 -10.02 -7.04 -2.60
C LEU A 53 -9.92 -6.04 -3.74
N SER A 54 -9.13 -4.99 -3.55
CA SER A 54 -8.85 -4.02 -4.61
C SER A 54 -7.95 -4.71 -5.62
N SER A 55 -8.53 -5.26 -6.69
CA SER A 55 -7.78 -5.69 -7.86
C SER A 55 -6.98 -4.50 -8.37
N ASP A 56 -5.67 -4.69 -8.56
CA ASP A 56 -4.71 -3.65 -8.92
C ASP A 56 -5.27 -2.64 -9.93
N SER A 57 -5.62 -1.45 -9.46
CA SER A 57 -5.78 -0.31 -10.34
C SER A 57 -4.41 0.02 -10.90
N GLU A 58 -4.30 -0.16 -12.21
CA GLU A 58 -3.15 0.10 -13.05
C GLU A 58 -2.39 1.35 -12.60
N ALA A 59 -1.07 1.17 -12.50
CA ALA A 59 -0.13 2.25 -12.30
C ALA A 59 -0.27 3.27 -13.44
N THR A 60 -1.04 4.34 -13.25
CA THR A 60 -0.82 5.58 -14.00
C THR A 60 0.42 6.24 -13.43
N ALA A 61 1.57 5.81 -13.96
CA ALA A 61 2.71 6.68 -14.11
C ALA A 61 2.32 7.90 -14.98
N GLU A 62 3.11 8.97 -14.85
CA GLU A 62 3.09 10.22 -15.61
C GLU A 62 2.18 11.34 -15.09
N LYS A 63 2.84 12.30 -14.43
CA LYS A 63 2.82 13.67 -14.94
C LYS A 63 4.21 14.30 -14.84
N PRO A 64 4.77 14.84 -15.94
CA PRO A 64 6.09 15.44 -15.98
C PRO A 64 6.13 16.76 -15.21
N ASN A 65 7.30 17.03 -14.62
CA ASN A 65 7.63 18.25 -13.87
C ASN A 65 7.60 19.49 -14.80
N PRO A 66 6.78 20.52 -14.55
CA PRO A 66 6.68 21.69 -15.43
C PRO A 66 7.71 22.78 -15.09
N ALA A 67 8.99 22.41 -14.90
CA ALA A 67 10.04 23.37 -14.51
C ALA A 67 11.14 23.61 -15.56
N GLU A 68 11.09 22.98 -16.74
CA GLU A 68 12.13 23.13 -17.78
C GLU A 68 11.57 23.49 -19.15
N ILE A 69 10.74 24.54 -19.22
CA ILE A 69 10.49 25.21 -20.50
C ILE A 69 10.66 26.72 -20.29
N SER A 70 11.90 27.18 -20.39
CA SER A 70 12.22 28.56 -20.75
C SER A 70 13.30 28.51 -21.83
N PRO A 71 12.99 28.90 -23.07
CA PRO A 71 13.91 29.70 -23.86
C PRO A 71 13.85 31.17 -23.44
#